data_AF-A0A3N5WR38-F1
#
_entry.id   AF-A0A3N5WR38-F1
#
_cell.length_a   1.000
_cell.length_b   1.000
_cell.length_c   1.000
_cell.angle_alpha   90.00
_cell.angle_beta   90.00
_cell.angle_gamma   90.00
#
_symmetry.space_group_name_H-M   'P 1'
#
loop_
_entity.id
_entity.type
_entity.pdbx_description
1 polymer ?
#
loop_
_entity_poly.entity_id
_entity_poly.type
_entity_poly.pdbx_seq_one_letter_code
_entity_poly.pdbx_strand_id
1 'polypeptide(L)'
;MPCAMQMGSGRRRPSASLVDCRSTRPKGQREWERPRGLRAAPEALRRGRLGNAPTAPCAEGRVLAGMVLPIRTIAVLLLAALLALGGCGRRGAPPARPNIVLISIDTLRPDHLGCYGYERRTSPHIDRLAERGIVFEDAMSASCWTLPSHATMLTGLYPSFHGLQDDGEGLPESIPTLAEELRRSGYRTLAAVSHVYVSSTYRLDRGFDRFDDSLIRGGAENPRAAETVDRALALFDGTPEGPFFLFVHFFDPHSDYEP
;
A
#
# COMPACT_ATOMS: atom_id res chain seq x y z
N MET A 1 43.47 -33.22 26.35
CA MET A 1 43.19 -34.58 26.83
C MET A 1 42.25 -34.46 28.03
N PRO A 2 41.07 -35.11 28.00
CA PRO A 2 39.81 -34.37 27.85
C PRO A 2 38.95 -34.31 29.13
N CYS A 3 38.18 -33.23 29.23
CA CYS A 3 37.12 -33.04 30.22
C CYS A 3 35.86 -33.79 29.76
N ALA A 4 35.20 -34.45 30.71
CA ALA A 4 34.26 -35.53 30.51
C ALA A 4 32.91 -35.11 29.91
N MET A 5 32.45 -35.91 28.94
CA MET A 5 31.05 -36.05 28.53
C MET A 5 30.26 -36.71 29.67
N GLN A 6 29.23 -36.03 30.18
CA GLN A 6 28.20 -36.65 30.99
C GLN A 6 26.87 -36.63 30.23
N MET A 7 26.52 -37.79 29.66
CA MET A 7 25.18 -38.05 29.13
C MET A 7 24.21 -38.21 30.30
N GLY A 8 23.30 -37.25 30.44
CA GLY A 8 22.14 -37.31 31.33
C GLY A 8 20.93 -37.88 30.60
N SER A 9 20.59 -39.12 30.93
CA SER A 9 19.44 -39.88 30.48
C SER A 9 18.09 -39.27 30.91
N GLY A 10 17.12 -39.27 29.99
CA GLY A 10 15.73 -39.56 30.33
C GLY A 10 14.88 -38.40 30.86
N ARG A 11 14.30 -37.61 29.95
CA ARG A 11 12.97 -37.03 30.18
C ARG A 11 12.03 -37.46 29.06
N ARG A 12 11.00 -38.21 29.46
CA ARG A 12 9.92 -38.69 28.60
C ARG A 12 9.17 -37.49 28.02
N ARG A 13 8.98 -37.48 26.70
CA ARG A 13 8.09 -36.55 26.01
C ARG A 13 6.66 -36.80 26.52
N PRO A 14 5.89 -35.78 26.96
CA PRO A 14 4.46 -35.96 27.14
C PRO A 14 3.83 -36.18 25.76
N SER A 15 3.11 -37.29 25.64
CA SER A 15 2.34 -37.66 24.45
C SER A 15 1.28 -36.60 24.16
N ALA A 16 1.28 -36.08 22.94
CA ALA A 16 0.20 -35.27 22.41
C ALA A 16 -1.09 -36.11 22.40
N SER A 17 -2.03 -35.77 23.27
CA SER A 17 -3.43 -36.20 23.12
C SER A 17 -4.02 -35.40 21.97
N LEU A 18 -4.27 -36.09 20.86
CA LEU A 18 -5.07 -35.61 19.74
C LEU A 18 -6.44 -35.12 20.27
N VAL A 19 -6.65 -33.81 20.25
CA VAL A 19 -7.98 -33.24 20.41
C VAL A 19 -8.70 -33.46 19.08
N ASP A 20 -9.73 -34.30 19.13
CA ASP A 20 -10.65 -34.58 18.05
C ASP A 20 -11.43 -33.31 17.68
N CYS A 21 -11.01 -32.66 16.59
CA CYS A 21 -11.62 -31.43 16.06
C CYS A 21 -12.83 -31.71 15.16
N ARG A 22 -13.64 -32.73 15.50
CA ARG A 22 -14.92 -33.01 14.84
C ARG A 22 -16.04 -33.09 15.86
N SER A 23 -16.59 -31.96 16.30
CA SER A 23 -18.03 -31.80 16.61
C SER A 23 -18.39 -30.57 17.46
N THR A 24 -18.06 -29.35 17.05
CA THR A 24 -18.81 -28.18 17.54
C THR A 24 -18.92 -27.10 16.47
N ARG A 25 -20.06 -27.05 15.77
CA ARG A 25 -20.44 -25.86 14.99
C ARG A 25 -20.85 -24.75 15.97
N PRO A 26 -20.26 -23.55 15.91
CA PRO A 26 -20.80 -22.41 16.65
C PRO A 26 -22.17 -22.02 16.06
N LYS A 27 -23.21 -21.98 16.89
CA LYS A 27 -24.50 -21.37 16.54
C LYS A 27 -24.28 -19.85 16.44
N GLY A 28 -24.49 -19.27 15.25
CA GLY A 28 -24.56 -17.81 15.11
C GLY A 28 -23.93 -17.18 13.87
N GLN A 29 -23.50 -17.94 12.86
CA GLN A 29 -23.10 -17.33 11.58
C GLN A 29 -24.33 -17.10 10.70
N ARG A 30 -24.69 -15.83 10.47
CA ARG A 30 -25.60 -15.48 9.38
C ARG A 30 -24.85 -15.66 8.08
N GLU A 31 -25.40 -16.48 7.21
CA GLU A 31 -24.94 -16.73 5.85
C GLU A 31 -24.99 -15.40 5.06
N TRP A 32 -23.85 -15.01 4.48
CA TRP A 32 -23.78 -13.84 3.60
C TRP A 32 -24.46 -14.16 2.26
N GLU A 33 -25.68 -13.66 2.07
CA GLU A 33 -26.38 -13.76 0.80
C GLU A 33 -25.81 -12.76 -0.22
N ARG A 34 -25.44 -13.26 -1.42
CA ARG A 34 -25.00 -12.42 -2.54
C ARG A 34 -26.12 -11.45 -2.95
N PRO A 35 -25.82 -10.17 -3.24
CA PRO A 35 -26.81 -9.27 -3.83
C PRO A 35 -27.28 -9.79 -5.19
N ARG A 36 -28.58 -10.05 -5.33
CA ARG A 36 -29.21 -10.31 -6.63
C ARG A 36 -29.23 -9.01 -7.43
N GLY A 37 -28.53 -8.95 -8.57
CA GLY A 37 -28.64 -7.76 -9.42
C GLY A 37 -27.63 -7.55 -10.56
N LEU A 38 -26.55 -8.31 -10.67
CA LEU A 38 -25.66 -8.18 -11.84
C LEU A 38 -26.20 -8.98 -13.03
N ARG A 39 -26.95 -8.30 -13.91
CA ARG A 39 -27.32 -8.84 -15.21
C ARG A 39 -26.07 -8.93 -16.09
N ALA A 40 -25.87 -10.11 -16.68
CA ALA A 40 -24.90 -10.34 -17.75
C ALA A 40 -25.25 -9.47 -18.99
N ALA A 41 -24.22 -9.04 -19.72
CA ALA A 41 -24.36 -8.33 -20.98
C ALA A 41 -25.07 -9.23 -22.04
N PRO A 42 -25.92 -8.69 -22.92
CA PRO A 42 -26.65 -9.51 -23.87
C PRO A 42 -25.74 -10.09 -24.96
N GLU A 43 -25.79 -11.40 -25.07
CA GLU A 43 -25.24 -12.22 -26.14
C GLU A 43 -26.09 -12.05 -27.40
N ALA A 44 -25.82 -10.99 -28.17
CA ALA A 44 -26.49 -10.73 -29.45
C ALA A 44 -25.46 -10.46 -30.55
N LEU A 45 -24.62 -11.46 -30.82
CA LEU A 45 -23.80 -11.47 -32.03
C LEU A 45 -23.62 -12.92 -32.52
N ARG A 46 -24.65 -13.50 -33.14
CA ARG A 46 -24.50 -14.63 -34.09
C ARG A 46 -25.82 -14.98 -34.81
N ARG A 47 -25.72 -14.98 -36.16
CA ARG A 47 -26.67 -15.47 -37.18
C ARG A 47 -27.91 -14.57 -37.36
N GLY A 48 -28.29 -14.06 -38.53
CA GLY A 48 -27.85 -14.24 -39.91
C GLY A 48 -29.08 -14.05 -40.81
N ARG A 49 -28.97 -13.25 -41.87
CA ARG A 49 -29.62 -13.44 -43.19
C ARG A 49 -29.48 -12.17 -44.03
N LEU A 50 -28.87 -12.33 -45.20
CA LEU A 50 -28.94 -11.40 -46.31
C LEU A 50 -30.40 -11.38 -46.79
N GLY A 51 -31.08 -10.27 -46.55
CA GLY A 51 -32.39 -9.95 -47.11
C GLY A 51 -32.24 -8.84 -48.14
N ASN A 52 -32.77 -9.09 -49.33
CA ASN A 52 -32.65 -8.23 -50.52
C ASN A 52 -33.07 -6.78 -50.28
N ALA A 53 -32.32 -5.88 -50.91
CA ALA A 53 -32.55 -4.45 -50.94
C ALA A 53 -33.89 -4.07 -51.59
N PRO A 54 -34.67 -3.14 -51.01
CA PRO A 54 -35.70 -2.43 -51.76
C PRO A 54 -35.05 -1.34 -52.63
N THR A 55 -35.35 -1.36 -53.92
CA THR A 55 -34.97 -0.32 -54.88
C THR A 55 -35.71 0.98 -54.58
N ALA A 56 -34.96 2.03 -54.24
CA ALA A 56 -35.49 3.38 -54.09
C ALA A 56 -35.79 4.01 -55.47
N PRO A 57 -36.90 4.75 -55.63
CA PRO A 57 -37.14 5.53 -56.84
C PRO A 57 -36.26 6.78 -56.89
N CYS A 58 -35.81 7.11 -58.11
CA CYS A 58 -35.07 8.32 -58.45
C CYS A 58 -35.81 9.57 -57.96
N ALA A 59 -35.21 10.30 -57.01
CA ALA A 59 -35.65 11.63 -56.62
C ALA A 59 -35.03 12.67 -57.57
N GLU A 60 -35.89 13.45 -58.19
CA GLU A 60 -35.57 14.54 -59.11
C GLU A 60 -34.72 15.62 -58.43
N GLY A 61 -33.70 16.08 -59.16
CA GLY A 61 -32.80 17.15 -58.72
C GLY A 61 -33.53 18.47 -58.53
N ARG A 62 -33.63 18.92 -57.27
CA ARG A 62 -33.90 20.32 -56.94
C ARG A 62 -32.59 21.01 -56.63
N VAL A 63 -32.24 21.95 -57.49
CA VAL A 63 -31.10 22.86 -57.36
C VAL A 63 -31.26 23.66 -56.06
N LEU A 64 -30.34 23.47 -55.11
CA LEU A 64 -30.27 24.27 -53.89
C LEU A 64 -29.80 25.68 -54.27
N ALA A 65 -30.74 26.63 -54.26
CA ALA A 65 -30.44 28.04 -54.33
C ALA A 65 -29.52 28.42 -53.16
N GLY A 66 -28.44 29.15 -53.46
CA GLY A 66 -27.41 29.54 -52.52
C GLY A 66 -27.97 30.25 -51.30
N MET A 67 -27.97 29.54 -50.17
CA MET A 67 -28.34 30.07 -48.87
C MET A 67 -27.16 30.87 -48.32
N VAL A 68 -27.03 32.12 -48.77
CA VAL A 68 -26.05 33.06 -48.21
C VAL A 68 -26.53 33.40 -46.81
N LEU A 69 -25.91 32.80 -45.78
CA LEU A 69 -26.22 33.11 -44.40
C LEU A 69 -25.96 34.62 -44.15
N PRO A 70 -26.91 35.39 -43.61
CA PRO A 70 -26.69 36.81 -43.38
C PRO A 70 -25.50 37.00 -42.42
N ILE A 71 -24.70 38.05 -42.64
CA ILE A 71 -23.48 38.35 -41.86
C ILE A 71 -23.76 38.37 -40.35
N ARG A 72 -24.99 38.76 -39.95
CA ARG A 72 -25.46 38.75 -38.56
C ARG A 72 -25.49 37.35 -37.93
N THR A 73 -25.93 36.32 -38.66
CA THR A 73 -25.92 34.93 -38.18
C THR A 73 -24.50 34.38 -38.03
N ILE A 74 -23.59 34.76 -38.93
CA ILE A 74 -22.18 34.37 -38.83
C ILE A 74 -21.55 35.03 -37.59
N ALA A 75 -21.82 36.32 -37.35
CA ALA A 75 -21.32 37.04 -36.19
C ALA A 75 -21.83 36.45 -34.85
N VAL A 76 -23.12 36.05 -34.79
CA VAL A 76 -23.70 35.41 -33.60
C VAL A 76 -23.07 34.03 -33.35
N LEU A 77 -22.85 33.24 -34.39
CA LEU A 77 -22.21 31.93 -34.27
C LEU A 77 -20.73 32.05 -33.85
N LEU A 78 -20.01 33.03 -34.38
CA LEU A 78 -18.62 33.31 -33.99
C LEU A 78 -18.54 33.81 -32.54
N LEU A 79 -19.44 34.67 -32.10
CA LEU A 79 -19.50 35.15 -30.72
C LEU A 79 -19.87 34.02 -29.74
N ALA A 80 -20.83 33.16 -30.10
CA ALA A 80 -21.18 31.97 -29.32
C ALA A 80 -20.00 30.98 -29.22
N ALA A 81 -19.24 30.78 -30.30
CA ALA A 81 -18.03 29.97 -30.30
C ALA A 81 -16.93 30.59 -29.42
N LEU A 82 -16.72 31.90 -29.49
CA LEU A 82 -15.76 32.64 -28.64
C LEU A 82 -16.14 32.56 -27.15
N LEU A 83 -17.43 32.64 -26.82
CA LEU A 83 -17.93 32.48 -25.45
C LEU A 83 -17.80 31.03 -24.96
N ALA A 84 -18.02 30.03 -25.83
CA ALA A 84 -17.80 28.62 -25.51
C ALA A 84 -16.30 28.29 -25.31
N LEU A 85 -15.41 28.91 -26.07
CA LEU A 85 -13.95 28.77 -25.94
C LEU A 85 -13.41 29.52 -24.70
N GLY A 86 -14.00 30.66 -24.34
CA GLY A 86 -13.67 31.40 -23.12
C GLY A 86 -14.20 30.76 -21.82
N GLY A 87 -15.18 29.86 -21.93
CA GLY A 87 -15.81 29.14 -20.82
C GLY A 87 -15.08 27.87 -20.36
N CYS A 88 -14.04 27.44 -21.07
CA CYS A 88 -13.08 26.45 -20.56
C CYS A 88 -12.17 27.11 -19.51
N GLY A 89 -12.78 27.61 -18.43
CA GLY A 89 -12.08 28.03 -17.24
C GLY A 89 -11.11 26.92 -16.84
N ARG A 90 -9.84 27.28 -16.67
CA ARG A 90 -8.77 26.44 -16.14
C ARG A 90 -9.36 25.54 -15.06
N ARG A 91 -9.56 24.24 -15.36
CA ARG A 91 -9.62 23.23 -14.30
C ARG A 91 -8.30 23.44 -13.57
N GLY A 92 -8.37 23.95 -12.33
CA GLY A 92 -7.17 24.12 -11.51
C GLY A 92 -6.38 22.83 -11.60
N ALA A 93 -5.07 22.93 -11.85
CA ALA A 93 -4.22 21.75 -11.91
C ALA A 93 -4.57 20.88 -10.70
N PRO A 94 -4.81 19.56 -10.89
CA PRO A 94 -5.12 18.69 -9.77
C PRO A 94 -4.08 18.92 -8.67
N PRO A 95 -4.51 19.02 -7.40
CA PRO A 95 -3.61 19.34 -6.30
C PRO A 95 -2.39 18.41 -6.37
N ALA A 96 -1.20 18.99 -6.19
CA ALA A 96 0.04 18.23 -6.20
C ALA A 96 -0.09 17.07 -5.21
N ARG A 97 0.21 15.86 -5.68
CA ARG A 97 0.12 14.64 -4.86
C ARG A 97 1.10 14.78 -3.68
N PRO A 98 0.69 14.45 -2.45
CA PRO A 98 1.55 14.60 -1.29
C PRO A 98 2.65 13.56 -1.30
N ASN A 99 3.80 13.92 -0.73
CA ASN A 99 4.82 12.94 -0.34
C ASN A 99 4.33 12.16 0.89
N ILE A 100 4.67 10.88 0.96
CA ILE A 100 4.27 9.99 2.05
C ILE A 100 5.54 9.49 2.72
N VAL A 101 5.64 9.69 4.04
CA VAL A 101 6.71 9.14 4.85
C VAL A 101 6.09 8.27 5.91
N LEU A 102 6.41 6.97 5.89
CA LEU A 102 6.01 6.01 6.91
C LEU A 102 7.23 5.70 7.78
N ILE A 103 7.16 6.09 9.04
CA ILE A 103 8.19 5.81 10.05
C ILE A 103 7.65 4.70 10.95
N SER A 104 8.40 3.61 11.04
CA SER A 104 8.15 2.51 11.97
C SER A 104 9.31 2.36 12.95
N ILE A 105 9.02 2.12 14.22
CA ILE A 105 10.02 1.89 15.26
C ILE A 105 9.67 0.57 15.93
N ASP A 106 10.57 -0.41 15.82
CA ASP A 106 10.34 -1.76 16.33
C ASP A 106 10.19 -1.73 17.85
N THR A 107 9.22 -2.46 18.39
CA THR A 107 8.95 -2.59 19.85
C THR A 107 8.69 -1.30 20.65
N LEU A 108 8.54 -0.14 20.01
CA LEU A 108 8.28 1.12 20.70
C LEU A 108 6.92 1.09 21.42
N ARG A 109 6.93 1.28 22.74
CA ARG A 109 5.71 1.37 23.55
C ARG A 109 5.24 2.82 23.71
N PRO A 110 3.92 3.08 23.66
CA PRO A 110 3.39 4.44 23.75
C PRO A 110 3.64 5.10 25.11
N ASP A 111 3.68 4.35 26.20
CA ASP A 111 3.91 4.87 27.56
C ASP A 111 5.35 5.35 27.82
N HIS A 112 6.23 5.28 26.82
CA HIS A 112 7.57 5.87 26.83
C HIS A 112 7.70 7.13 25.95
N LEU A 113 6.57 7.68 25.50
CA LEU A 113 6.50 8.88 24.67
C LEU A 113 5.83 10.02 25.45
N GLY A 114 6.42 11.22 25.37
CA GLY A 114 5.91 12.42 26.04
C GLY A 114 4.50 12.80 25.59
N CYS A 115 4.19 12.65 24.31
CA CYS A 115 2.84 12.87 23.77
C CYS A 115 1.75 11.93 24.33
N TYR A 116 2.14 10.81 24.97
CA TYR A 116 1.22 9.91 25.70
C TYR A 116 1.37 10.02 27.23
N GLY A 117 2.05 11.06 27.72
CA GLY A 117 2.15 11.37 29.15
C GLY A 117 3.41 10.87 29.85
N TYR A 118 4.43 10.40 29.13
CA TYR A 118 5.70 10.00 29.75
C TYR A 118 6.51 11.19 30.27
N GLU A 119 6.97 11.10 31.52
CA GLU A 119 7.61 12.23 32.21
C GLU A 119 9.04 12.55 31.74
N ARG A 120 9.75 11.55 31.17
CA ARG A 120 11.13 11.75 30.70
C ARG A 120 11.13 12.28 29.27
N ARG A 121 12.10 13.14 28.97
CA ARG A 121 12.28 13.72 27.64
C ARG A 121 12.95 12.76 26.65
N THR A 122 12.32 11.63 26.37
CA THR A 122 12.81 10.58 25.46
C THR A 122 12.41 10.81 24.00
N SER A 123 11.32 11.55 23.74
CA SER A 123 10.71 11.65 22.42
C SER A 123 10.45 13.08 21.91
N PRO A 124 11.33 14.08 22.15
CA PRO A 124 11.02 15.49 21.90
C PRO A 124 10.66 15.82 20.43
N HIS A 125 11.13 15.02 19.47
CA HIS A 125 10.79 15.18 18.06
C HIS A 125 9.43 14.57 17.68
N ILE A 126 9.08 13.43 18.29
CA ILE A 126 7.75 12.80 18.13
C ILE A 126 6.70 13.67 18.83
N ASP A 127 7.01 14.21 20.00
CA ASP A 127 6.10 15.10 20.75
C ASP A 127 5.77 16.35 19.93
N ARG A 128 6.78 16.97 19.30
CA ARG A 128 6.57 18.11 18.39
C ARG A 128 5.76 17.75 17.15
N LEU A 129 5.90 16.53 16.64
CA LEU A 129 5.08 16.05 15.52
C LEU A 129 3.62 15.88 15.96
N ALA A 130 3.40 15.33 17.15
CA ALA A 130 2.08 15.16 17.76
C ALA A 130 1.37 16.51 17.96
N GLU A 131 2.07 17.55 18.45
CA GLU A 131 1.54 18.91 18.61
C GLU A 131 0.99 19.53 17.31
N ARG A 132 1.50 19.09 16.16
CA ARG A 132 1.15 19.61 14.83
C ARG A 132 0.33 18.63 14.00
N GLY A 133 0.02 17.47 14.55
CA GLY A 133 -0.57 16.34 13.84
C GLY A 133 -1.81 15.81 14.54
N ILE A 134 -2.10 14.54 14.26
CA ILE A 134 -3.18 13.80 14.92
C ILE A 134 -2.52 12.65 15.68
N VAL A 135 -2.89 12.51 16.95
CA VAL A 135 -2.50 11.38 17.80
C VAL A 135 -3.66 10.40 17.87
N PHE A 136 -3.37 9.12 17.68
CA PHE A 136 -4.34 8.04 17.84
C PHE A 136 -4.11 7.38 19.20
N GLU A 137 -5.04 7.56 20.14
CA GLU A 137 -4.97 6.95 21.47
C GLU A 137 -5.29 5.45 21.45
N ASP A 138 -6.03 5.00 20.42
CA ASP A 138 -6.37 3.60 20.18
C ASP A 138 -5.85 3.15 18.81
N ALA A 139 -4.58 2.74 18.78
CA ALA A 139 -3.91 2.19 17.61
C ALA A 139 -3.32 0.81 17.96
N MET A 140 -3.94 -0.25 17.43
CA MET A 140 -3.56 -1.64 17.74
C MET A 140 -2.77 -2.29 16.61
N SER A 141 -1.67 -2.96 16.96
CA SER A 141 -0.95 -3.83 16.02
C SER A 141 -1.76 -5.08 15.72
N ALA A 142 -1.77 -5.49 14.44
CA ALA A 142 -2.45 -6.71 14.01
C ALA A 142 -1.77 -8.00 14.49
N SER A 143 -0.53 -7.92 14.97
CA SER A 143 0.22 -9.03 15.55
C SER A 143 1.18 -8.57 16.64
N CYS A 144 1.60 -9.48 17.51
CA CYS A 144 2.49 -9.20 18.64
C CYS A 144 3.98 -9.21 18.29
N TRP A 145 4.37 -9.49 17.05
CA TRP A 145 5.77 -9.53 16.64
C TRP A 145 6.00 -8.95 15.23
N THR A 146 7.26 -8.62 14.94
CA THR A 146 7.67 -7.70 13.87
C THR A 146 7.19 -8.10 12.48
N LEU A 147 7.47 -9.34 12.05
CA LEU A 147 7.23 -9.80 10.67
C LEU A 147 5.75 -9.66 10.23
N PRO A 148 4.77 -10.31 10.90
CA PRO A 148 3.36 -10.18 10.53
C PRO A 148 2.82 -8.76 10.68
N SER A 149 3.27 -8.02 11.69
CA SER A 149 2.79 -6.65 11.89
C SER A 149 3.17 -5.76 10.70
N HIS A 150 4.42 -5.87 10.23
CA HIS A 150 4.90 -5.13 9.06
C HIS A 150 4.29 -5.64 7.75
N ALA A 151 4.12 -6.95 7.59
CA ALA A 151 3.40 -7.51 6.45
C ALA A 151 1.94 -6.99 6.39
N THR A 152 1.26 -6.88 7.54
CA THR A 152 -0.07 -6.28 7.61
C THR A 152 -0.04 -4.80 7.21
N MET A 153 0.91 -4.01 7.72
CA MET A 153 1.05 -2.60 7.34
C MET A 153 1.28 -2.41 5.83
N LEU A 154 2.09 -3.27 5.23
CA LEU A 154 2.45 -3.16 3.81
C LEU A 154 1.43 -3.81 2.87
N THR A 155 0.47 -4.60 3.34
CA THR A 155 -0.52 -5.26 2.47
C THR A 155 -1.97 -4.86 2.76
N GLY A 156 -2.23 -4.28 3.94
CA GLY A 156 -3.58 -4.02 4.42
C GLY A 156 -4.38 -5.29 4.78
N LEU A 157 -3.72 -6.44 4.86
CA LEU A 157 -4.34 -7.73 5.17
C LEU A 157 -3.96 -8.18 6.58
N TYR A 158 -4.86 -8.89 7.27
CA TYR A 158 -4.50 -9.53 8.54
C TYR A 158 -3.54 -10.72 8.33
N PRO A 159 -2.81 -11.15 9.39
CA PRO A 159 -1.92 -12.32 9.31
C PRO A 159 -2.56 -13.60 8.79
N SER A 160 -3.84 -13.81 9.07
CA SER A 160 -4.60 -14.95 8.56
C SER A 160 -4.79 -14.95 7.03
N PHE A 161 -4.67 -13.79 6.38
CA PHE A 161 -4.84 -13.64 4.93
C PHE A 161 -3.50 -13.60 4.19
N HIS A 162 -2.49 -12.93 4.74
CA HIS A 162 -1.17 -12.88 4.10
C HIS A 162 -0.25 -14.06 4.44
N GLY A 163 -0.59 -14.84 5.47
CA GLY A 163 0.03 -16.14 5.76
C GLY A 163 1.35 -16.09 6.55
N LEU A 164 1.95 -14.92 6.75
CA LEU A 164 3.18 -14.76 7.54
C LEU A 164 2.84 -14.85 9.02
N GLN A 165 2.73 -16.07 9.55
CA GLN A 165 2.50 -16.34 10.97
C GLN A 165 3.71 -17.00 11.63
N ASP A 166 4.64 -17.51 10.83
CA ASP A 166 5.96 -17.99 11.22
C ASP A 166 7.02 -17.30 10.33
N ASP A 167 8.29 -17.63 10.57
CA ASP A 167 9.45 -17.07 9.88
C ASP A 167 10.03 -17.99 8.79
N GLY A 168 9.27 -19.02 8.36
CA GLY A 168 9.72 -20.00 7.39
C GLY A 168 9.67 -19.52 5.94
N GLU A 169 8.70 -18.66 5.60
CA GLU A 169 8.46 -18.20 4.23
C GLU A 169 8.23 -16.68 4.17
N GLY A 170 8.68 -16.04 3.08
CA GLY A 170 8.43 -14.63 2.81
C GLY A 170 7.02 -14.35 2.29
N LEU A 171 6.67 -13.06 2.12
CA LEU A 171 5.36 -12.63 1.62
C LEU A 171 5.03 -13.27 0.25
N PRO A 172 3.88 -13.96 0.08
CA PRO A 172 3.50 -14.56 -1.19
C PRO A 172 3.43 -13.55 -2.35
N GLU A 173 3.97 -13.92 -3.52
CA GLU A 173 4.02 -13.05 -4.72
C GLU A 173 2.64 -12.61 -5.22
N SER A 174 1.60 -13.40 -4.95
CA SER A 174 0.23 -13.09 -5.36
C SER A 174 -0.44 -11.97 -4.56
N ILE A 175 0.14 -11.55 -3.43
CA ILE A 175 -0.42 -10.51 -2.56
C ILE A 175 0.24 -9.18 -2.87
N PRO A 176 -0.46 -8.17 -3.42
CA PRO A 176 0.14 -6.87 -3.72
C PRO A 176 0.53 -6.12 -2.45
N THR A 177 1.60 -5.31 -2.53
CA THR A 177 2.02 -4.41 -1.45
C THR A 177 1.62 -2.96 -1.71
N LEU A 178 1.53 -2.17 -0.63
CA LEU A 178 1.34 -0.72 -0.65
C LEU A 178 2.38 -0.03 -1.52
N ALA A 179 3.65 -0.47 -1.45
CA ALA A 179 4.71 0.06 -2.28
C ALA A 179 4.46 -0.24 -3.77
N GLU A 180 4.01 -1.44 -4.13
CA GLU A 180 3.65 -1.78 -5.51
C GLU A 180 2.50 -0.90 -6.03
N GLU A 181 1.47 -0.67 -5.22
CA GLU A 181 0.33 0.19 -5.61
C GLU A 181 0.72 1.67 -5.73
N LEU A 182 1.56 2.18 -4.83
CA LEU A 182 2.08 3.54 -4.89
C LEU A 182 2.98 3.73 -6.12
N ARG A 183 3.88 2.78 -6.39
CA ARG A 183 4.73 2.80 -7.59
C ARG A 183 3.91 2.80 -8.87
N ARG A 184 2.88 1.94 -8.98
CA ARG A 184 1.93 1.95 -10.11
C ARG A 184 1.20 3.28 -10.26
N SER A 185 0.96 3.96 -9.14
CA SER A 185 0.36 5.29 -9.11
C SER A 185 1.35 6.39 -9.48
N GLY A 186 2.62 6.12 -9.75
CA GLY A 186 3.63 7.11 -10.13
C GLY A 186 4.35 7.76 -8.95
N TYR A 187 4.32 7.14 -7.77
CA TYR A 187 5.22 7.50 -6.69
C TYR A 187 6.59 6.86 -6.91
N ARG A 188 7.65 7.60 -6.57
CA ARG A 188 8.95 6.99 -6.31
C ARG A 188 8.92 6.33 -4.94
N THR A 189 9.36 5.10 -4.85
CA THR A 189 9.22 4.27 -3.64
C THR A 189 10.59 3.91 -3.10
N LEU A 190 10.87 4.34 -1.88
CA LEU A 190 12.17 4.23 -1.22
C LEU A 190 11.99 3.59 0.15
N ALA A 191 12.92 2.74 0.56
CA ALA A 191 12.95 2.24 1.93
C ALA A 191 14.36 2.00 2.47
N ALA A 192 14.55 2.28 3.76
CA ALA A 192 15.74 1.87 4.51
C ALA A 192 15.29 1.20 5.81
N VAL A 193 15.80 0.00 6.07
CA VAL A 193 15.36 -0.84 7.19
C VAL A 193 16.55 -1.38 7.97
N SER A 194 16.35 -1.58 9.27
CA SER A 194 17.39 -2.01 10.21
C SER A 194 17.12 -3.36 10.88
N HIS A 195 16.12 -4.12 10.42
CA HIS A 195 15.80 -5.43 10.99
C HIS A 195 15.45 -6.49 9.93
N VAL A 196 15.88 -7.73 10.17
CA VAL A 196 15.73 -8.85 9.20
C VAL A 196 14.27 -9.19 8.92
N TYR A 197 13.38 -9.08 9.90
CA TYR A 197 11.95 -9.35 9.71
C TYR A 197 11.23 -8.30 8.86
N VAL A 198 11.92 -7.22 8.49
CA VAL A 198 11.40 -6.15 7.62
C VAL A 198 12.20 -6.06 6.32
N SER A 199 13.11 -7.01 6.05
CA SER A 199 14.05 -6.97 4.92
C SER A 199 13.57 -7.70 3.66
N SER A 200 14.41 -7.69 2.63
CA SER A 200 14.21 -8.47 1.40
C SER A 200 14.18 -9.99 1.64
N THR A 201 14.71 -10.49 2.77
CA THR A 201 14.63 -11.90 3.16
C THR A 201 13.18 -12.41 3.18
N TYR A 202 12.24 -11.56 3.61
CA TYR A 202 10.82 -11.87 3.66
C TYR A 202 10.01 -11.27 2.49
N ARG A 203 10.68 -10.87 1.41
CA ARG A 203 10.07 -10.26 0.21
C ARG A 203 9.28 -8.98 0.50
N LEU A 204 9.63 -8.23 1.56
CA LEU A 204 8.99 -6.96 1.92
C LEU A 204 9.58 -5.76 1.17
N ASP A 205 10.64 -5.97 0.39
CA ASP A 205 11.25 -5.03 -0.54
C ASP A 205 10.43 -4.83 -1.83
N ARG A 206 9.47 -5.71 -2.07
CA ARG A 206 8.63 -5.68 -3.28
C ARG A 206 7.86 -4.37 -3.41
N GLY A 207 8.04 -3.75 -4.57
CA GLY A 207 7.38 -2.51 -4.95
C GLY A 207 8.22 -1.27 -4.71
N PHE A 208 9.31 -1.36 -3.93
CA PHE A 208 10.25 -0.27 -3.76
C PHE A 208 11.18 -0.16 -4.98
N ASP A 209 11.38 1.06 -5.49
CA ASP A 209 12.36 1.36 -6.54
C ASP A 209 13.78 1.26 -5.99
N ARG A 210 13.95 1.60 -4.70
CA ARG A 210 15.20 1.45 -3.96
C ARG A 210 14.92 0.98 -2.55
N PHE A 211 15.62 -0.06 -2.12
CA PHE A 211 15.46 -0.69 -0.83
C PHE A 211 16.84 -0.95 -0.22
N ASP A 212 17.12 -0.34 0.93
CA ASP A 212 18.38 -0.52 1.67
C ASP A 212 18.14 -1.40 2.91
N ASP A 213 18.65 -2.62 2.86
CA ASP A 213 18.82 -3.52 3.99
C ASP A 213 20.31 -3.86 4.22
N SER A 214 21.19 -2.93 3.83
CA SER A 214 22.64 -3.15 3.83
C SER A 214 23.19 -3.38 5.24
N LEU A 215 22.59 -2.76 6.26
CA LEU A 215 22.95 -2.96 7.67
C LEU A 215 22.70 -4.41 8.11
N ILE A 216 21.58 -4.99 7.68
CA ILE A 216 21.22 -6.39 7.97
C ILE A 216 22.16 -7.34 7.22
N ARG A 217 22.37 -7.09 5.93
CA ARG A 217 23.25 -7.92 5.09
C ARG A 217 24.72 -7.82 5.50
N GLY A 218 25.12 -6.72 6.12
CA GLY A 218 26.43 -6.50 6.72
C GLY A 218 26.64 -7.19 8.07
N GLY A 219 25.60 -7.80 8.64
CA GLY A 219 25.67 -8.51 9.92
C GLY A 219 25.66 -7.58 11.13
N ALA A 220 25.13 -6.36 11.02
CA ALA A 220 24.95 -5.50 12.17
C ALA A 220 23.89 -6.09 13.12
N GLU A 221 24.29 -6.38 14.36
CA GLU A 221 23.41 -6.98 15.36
C GLU A 221 22.42 -5.97 15.96
N ASN A 222 22.87 -4.74 16.18
CA ASN A 222 22.05 -3.62 16.70
C ASN A 222 22.34 -2.34 15.89
N PRO A 223 21.78 -2.20 14.67
CA PRO A 223 22.05 -1.02 13.85
C PRO A 223 21.52 0.25 14.52
N ARG A 224 22.31 1.33 14.49
CA ARG A 224 21.89 2.61 15.07
C ARG A 224 20.85 3.32 14.18
N ALA A 225 19.94 4.06 14.81
CA ALA A 225 18.96 4.88 14.09
C ALA A 225 19.63 5.87 13.14
N ALA A 226 20.74 6.49 13.57
CA ALA A 226 21.50 7.44 12.76
C ALA A 226 21.99 6.83 11.45
N GLU A 227 22.52 5.60 11.49
CA GLU A 227 22.97 4.89 10.28
C GLU A 227 21.79 4.61 9.34
N THR A 228 20.65 4.20 9.91
CA THR A 228 19.43 3.96 9.12
C THR A 228 18.93 5.25 8.45
N VAL A 229 19.00 6.39 9.15
CA VAL A 229 18.67 7.71 8.59
C VAL A 229 19.64 8.07 7.46
N ASP A 230 20.94 7.90 7.65
CA ASP A 230 21.94 8.20 6.62
C ASP A 230 21.71 7.37 5.35
N ARG A 231 21.39 6.08 5.50
CA ARG A 231 20.98 5.22 4.37
C ARG A 231 19.71 5.73 3.71
N ALA A 232 18.67 6.05 4.48
CA ALA A 232 17.40 6.57 3.95
C ALA A 232 17.59 7.86 3.15
N LEU A 233 18.44 8.78 3.64
CA LEU A 233 18.75 10.03 2.95
C LEU A 233 19.57 9.80 1.67
N ALA A 234 20.51 8.85 1.71
CA ALA A 234 21.33 8.49 0.55
C ALA A 234 20.51 7.87 -0.61
N LEU A 235 19.29 7.39 -0.35
CA LEU A 235 18.39 6.90 -1.41
C LEU A 235 17.92 8.01 -2.36
N PHE A 236 17.97 9.27 -1.92
CA PHE A 236 17.66 10.42 -2.75
C PHE A 236 18.92 10.89 -3.50
N ASP A 237 19.11 10.43 -4.74
CA ASP A 237 20.19 10.90 -5.63
C ASP A 237 19.93 12.33 -6.15
N GLY A 238 19.90 13.31 -5.25
CA GLY A 238 19.61 14.71 -5.56
C GLY A 238 18.17 15.14 -5.28
N THR A 239 17.72 16.23 -5.89
CA THR A 239 16.42 16.84 -5.58
C THR A 239 15.28 15.90 -5.96
N PRO A 240 14.35 15.60 -5.03
CA PRO A 240 13.22 14.75 -5.35
C PRO A 240 12.30 15.41 -6.39
N GLU A 241 12.31 14.91 -7.63
CA GLU A 241 11.26 15.20 -8.60
C GLU A 241 10.06 14.27 -8.40
N GLY A 242 8.86 14.85 -8.39
CA GLY A 242 7.59 14.12 -8.24
C GLY A 242 7.29 13.66 -6.82
N PRO A 243 6.11 13.02 -6.61
CA PRO A 243 5.72 12.49 -5.30
C PRO A 243 6.57 11.26 -4.94
N PHE A 244 6.93 11.13 -3.67
CA PHE A 244 7.64 9.95 -3.17
C PHE A 244 6.93 9.30 -1.97
N PHE A 245 7.17 8.01 -1.82
CA PHE A 245 6.88 7.21 -0.65
C PHE A 245 8.19 6.75 -0.05
N LEU A 246 8.46 7.14 1.19
CA LEU A 246 9.62 6.72 1.95
C LEU A 246 9.15 5.88 3.14
N PHE A 247 9.64 4.65 3.24
CA PHE A 247 9.46 3.81 4.42
C PHE A 247 10.78 3.69 5.19
N VAL A 248 10.78 4.06 6.47
CA VAL A 248 11.96 3.93 7.33
C VAL A 248 11.61 3.12 8.56
N HIS A 249 12.40 2.09 8.84
CA HIS A 249 12.20 1.21 9.99
C HIS A 249 13.43 1.19 10.91
N PHE A 250 13.20 1.49 12.19
CA PHE A 250 14.21 1.55 13.25
C PHE A 250 14.12 0.36 14.19
N PHE A 251 15.27 -0.11 14.68
CA PHE A 251 15.39 -1.27 15.59
C PHE A 251 15.90 -0.90 16.99
N ASP A 252 16.37 0.33 17.21
CA ASP A 252 17.11 0.75 18.41
C ASP A 252 16.50 0.34 19.77
N PRO A 253 15.19 0.47 20.03
CA PRO A 253 14.63 0.12 21.35
C PRO A 253 14.33 -1.39 21.52
N HIS A 254 14.67 -2.23 20.54
CA HIS A 254 14.35 -3.67 20.54
C HIS A 254 15.27 -4.51 21.44
N SER A 255 16.54 -4.13 21.57
CA SER A 255 17.56 -4.88 22.30
C SER A 255 18.15 -4.03 23.45
N ASP A 256 19.33 -4.40 23.96
CA ASP A 256 20.01 -3.67 25.03
C ASP A 256 20.07 -2.17 24.72
N TYR A 257 19.52 -1.38 25.66
CA TYR A 257 19.41 0.07 25.51
C TYR A 257 20.80 0.72 25.64
N GLU A 258 21.37 1.09 24.50
CA GLU A 258 22.58 1.91 24.43
C GLU A 258 22.21 3.32 23.95
N PRO A 259 21.90 4.28 24.85
CA PRO A 259 21.53 5.65 24.44
C PRO A 259 22.70 6.46 23.87
#